data_AF-A0A371J5V8-F1
#
_entry.id   AF-A0A371J5V8-F1
#
_cell.length_a   1.000
_cell.length_b   1.000
_cell.length_c   1.000
_cell.angle_alpha   90.00
_cell.angle_beta   90.00
_cell.angle_gamma   90.00
#
_symmetry.space_group_name_H-M   'P 1'
#
loop_
_entity.id
_entity.type
_entity.pdbx_description
1 polymer ?
#
loop_
_entity_poly.entity_id
_entity_poly.type
_entity_poly.pdbx_seq_one_letter_code
_entity_poly.pdbx_strand_id
1 'polypeptide(L)'
;MNNIDLIFKALSDPIRLEILKKLYSAESVCVCELVNIFDISQSKLSYHLKLLLSANLIDKTARGKWNYYSVNRDSISKILTYEVIQKLFL
;
A
#
# COMPACT_ATOMS: atom_id res chain seq x y z
N MET A 1 7.07 -15.30 8.63
CA MET A 1 5.76 -15.82 9.06
C MET A 1 4.78 -14.67 8.88
N ASN A 2 3.94 -14.69 7.84
CA ASN A 2 2.95 -13.63 7.64
C ASN A 2 1.94 -13.71 8.77
N ASN A 3 1.87 -12.69 9.60
CA ASN A 3 0.86 -12.63 10.64
C ASN A 3 -0.45 -12.19 9.98
N ILE A 4 -1.35 -13.15 9.77
CA ILE A 4 -2.56 -12.95 8.96
C ILE A 4 -3.46 -11.85 9.53
N ASP A 5 -3.39 -11.60 10.84
CA ASP A 5 -4.07 -10.49 11.50
C ASP A 5 -3.58 -9.12 11.02
N LEU A 6 -2.27 -8.94 10.77
CA LEU A 6 -1.71 -7.69 10.26
C LEU A 6 -2.20 -7.40 8.85
N ILE A 7 -2.31 -8.44 8.02
CA ILE A 7 -2.87 -8.34 6.67
C ILE A 7 -4.33 -7.88 6.74
N PHE A 8 -5.17 -8.55 7.51
CA PHE A 8 -6.58 -8.17 7.60
C PHE A 8 -6.79 -6.79 8.24
N LYS A 9 -6.02 -6.45 9.28
CA LYS A 9 -6.00 -5.09 9.85
C LYS A 9 -5.55 -4.05 8.82
N ALA A 10 -4.57 -4.37 7.98
CA ALA A 10 -4.11 -3.46 6.94
C ALA A 10 -5.19 -3.24 5.87
N LEU A 11 -5.88 -4.32 5.45
CA LEU A 11 -6.92 -4.29 4.42
C LEU A 11 -8.28 -3.75 4.91
N SER A 12 -8.54 -3.69 6.22
CA SER A 12 -9.83 -3.25 6.76
C SER A 12 -10.04 -1.73 6.81
N ASP A 13 -9.10 -0.93 6.31
CA ASP A 13 -9.13 0.53 6.41
C ASP A 13 -9.24 1.15 5.00
N PRO A 14 -10.24 2.04 4.78
CA PRO A 14 -10.53 2.55 3.46
C PRO A 14 -9.37 3.38 2.89
N ILE A 15 -8.63 4.13 3.72
CA ILE A 15 -7.49 4.93 3.25
C ILE A 15 -6.37 3.99 2.77
N ARG A 16 -6.12 2.89 3.48
CA ARG A 16 -5.12 1.90 3.06
C ARG A 16 -5.50 1.19 1.76
N LEU A 17 -6.78 0.92 1.55
CA LEU A 17 -7.27 0.36 0.29
C LEU A 17 -7.07 1.33 -0.88
N GLU A 18 -7.37 2.61 -0.70
CA GLU A 18 -7.13 3.64 -1.71
C GLU A 18 -5.63 3.82 -2.02
N ILE A 19 -4.77 3.80 -0.99
CA ILE A 19 -3.30 3.80 -1.19
C ILE A 19 -2.88 2.58 -2.01
N LEU A 20 -3.34 1.38 -1.64
CA LEU A 20 -3.02 0.15 -2.39
C LEU A 20 -3.48 0.23 -3.83
N LYS A 21 -4.71 0.73 -4.09
CA LYS A 21 -5.24 0.94 -5.44
C LYS A 21 -4.35 1.87 -6.25
N LYS A 22 -4.00 3.05 -5.70
CA LYS A 22 -3.10 4.00 -6.36
C LYS A 22 -1.73 3.39 -6.66
N LEU A 23 -1.16 2.62 -5.74
CA LEU A 23 0.13 1.95 -5.94
C LEU A 23 0.02 0.79 -6.93
N TYR A 24 -1.12 0.10 -7.02
CA TYR A 24 -1.33 -1.04 -7.92
C TYR A 24 -1.37 -0.61 -9.39
N SER A 25 -1.87 0.59 -9.66
CA SER A 25 -1.93 1.18 -11.00
C SER A 25 -0.60 1.76 -11.51
N ALA A 26 0.48 1.71 -10.71
CA ALA A 26 1.79 2.25 -11.05
C ALA A 26 2.91 1.23 -10.77
N GLU A 27 4.10 1.46 -11.32
CA GLU A 27 5.29 0.69 -10.97
C GLU A 27 5.81 1.08 -9.57
N SER A 28 5.94 2.38 -9.32
CA SER A 28 6.31 2.94 -8.02
C SER A 28 5.85 4.39 -7.91
N VAL A 29 5.46 4.85 -6.72
CA VAL A 29 4.95 6.20 -6.47
C VAL A 29 5.77 6.88 -5.38
N CYS A 30 6.18 8.13 -5.62
CA CYS A 30 6.93 8.93 -4.65
C CYS A 30 6.05 9.33 -3.47
N VAL A 31 6.62 9.38 -2.25
CA VAL A 31 5.92 9.86 -1.06
C VAL A 31 5.34 11.27 -1.23
N CYS A 32 6.01 12.15 -1.98
CA CYS A 32 5.51 13.51 -2.22
C CYS A 32 4.23 13.50 -3.05
N GLU A 33 4.15 12.60 -4.03
CA GLU A 33 2.93 12.43 -4.84
C GLU A 33 1.80 11.89 -3.97
N LEU A 34 2.08 10.91 -3.10
CA LEU A 34 1.08 10.38 -2.17
C LEU A 34 0.58 11.48 -1.20
N VAL A 35 1.46 12.34 -0.67
CA VAL A 35 1.04 13.47 0.17
C VAL A 35 0.12 14.44 -0.59
N ASN A 36 0.37 14.66 -1.88
CA ASN A 36 -0.47 15.55 -2.69
C ASN A 36 -1.83 14.93 -3.06
N ILE A 37 -1.88 13.60 -3.23
CA ILE A 37 -3.11 12.88 -3.61
C ILE A 37 -4.04 12.70 -2.41
N PHE A 38 -3.48 12.31 -1.27
CA PHE A 38 -4.25 12.01 -0.08
C PHE A 38 -4.31 13.28 0.78
N ASP A 39 -5.48 13.93 0.83
CA ASP A 39 -5.76 15.13 1.65
C ASP A 39 -5.77 14.80 3.16
N ILE A 40 -4.63 14.33 3.66
CA ILE A 40 -4.36 13.94 5.03
C ILE A 40 -2.99 14.44 5.46
N SER A 41 -2.76 14.55 6.77
CA SER A 41 -1.44 14.93 7.26
C SER A 41 -0.37 13.92 6.85
N GLN A 42 0.86 14.40 6.63
CA GLN A 42 2.01 13.54 6.33
C GLN A 42 2.25 12.48 7.43
N SER A 43 2.00 12.83 8.70
CA SER A 43 2.11 11.88 9.81
C SER A 43 1.07 10.76 9.71
N LYS A 44 -0.17 11.08 9.35
CA LYS A 44 -1.23 10.10 9.13
C LYS A 44 -0.93 9.21 7.92
N LEU A 45 -0.50 9.78 6.80
CA LEU A 45 -0.07 9.00 5.64
C LEU A 45 1.08 8.04 5.99
N SER A 46 2.08 8.52 6.72
CA SER A 46 3.21 7.70 7.18
C SER A 46 2.76 6.53 8.05
N TYR A 47 1.75 6.73 8.90
CA TYR A 47 1.14 5.65 9.69
C TYR A 47 0.49 4.58 8.79
N HIS A 48 -0.32 4.97 7.80
CA HIS A 48 -0.94 4.03 6.87
C HIS A 48 0.13 3.23 6.08
N LEU A 49 1.17 3.90 5.57
CA LEU A 49 2.28 3.26 4.85
C LEU A 49 3.06 2.28 5.74
N LYS A 50 3.30 2.63 7.01
CA LYS A 50 3.98 1.73 7.97
C LYS A 50 3.18 0.44 8.19
N LEU A 51 1.85 0.52 8.32
CA LEU A 51 1.01 -0.65 8.50
C LEU A 51 1.00 -1.55 7.25
N LEU A 52 0.93 -0.95 6.05
CA LEU A 52 1.00 -1.69 4.79
C LEU A 52 2.36 -2.38 4.61
N LEU A 53 3.47 -1.72 4.97
CA LEU A 53 4.81 -2.32 4.98
C LEU A 53 4.90 -3.48 5.98
N SER A 54 4.36 -3.29 7.19
CA SER A 54 4.38 -4.30 8.26
C SER A 54 3.55 -5.53 7.90
N ALA A 55 2.51 -5.36 7.09
CA ALA A 55 1.71 -6.44 6.51
C ALA A 55 2.32 -7.05 5.23
N ASN A 56 3.49 -6.57 4.79
CA ASN A 56 4.16 -6.99 3.56
C ASN A 56 3.27 -6.85 2.31
N LEU A 57 2.42 -5.84 2.25
CA LEU A 57 1.54 -5.57 1.09
C LEU A 57 2.15 -4.58 0.10
N ILE A 58 3.11 -3.78 0.57
CA ILE A 58 3.87 -2.82 -0.24
C ILE A 58 5.35 -2.94 0.09
N ASP A 59 6.18 -2.45 -0.82
CA ASP A 59 7.62 -2.31 -0.65
C ASP A 59 8.02 -0.83 -0.64
N LYS A 60 9.20 -0.52 -0.08
CA LYS A 60 9.77 0.83 -0.04
C LYS A 60 11.17 0.84 -0.63
N THR A 61 11.42 1.73 -1.58
CA THR A 61 12.73 1.96 -2.18
C THR A 61 13.16 3.41 -1.99
N ALA A 62 14.35 3.64 -1.43
CA ALA A 62 14.92 4.97 -1.34
C ALA A 62 15.59 5.35 -2.67
N ARG A 63 15.28 6.54 -3.19
CA ARG A 63 15.90 7.12 -4.39
C ARG A 63 16.34 8.55 -4.06
N GLY A 64 17.62 8.71 -3.74
CA GLY A 64 18.15 9.98 -3.24
C GLY A 64 17.48 10.38 -1.92
N LYS A 65 16.89 11.57 -1.88
CA LYS A 65 16.20 12.11 -0.69
C LYS A 65 14.79 11.55 -0.49
N TRP A 66 14.22 10.88 -1.49
CA TRP A 66 12.81 10.52 -1.51
C TRP A 66 12.59 9.02 -1.37
N ASN A 67 11.49 8.65 -0.74
CA ASN A 67 11.03 7.26 -0.67
C ASN A 67 9.96 7.04 -1.73
N TYR A 68 10.05 5.89 -2.40
CA TYR A 68 9.08 5.40 -3.37
C TYR A 68 8.45 4.13 -2.84
N TYR A 69 7.16 3.95 -3.11
CA TYR A 69 6.39 2.79 -2.68
C TYR A 69 5.81 2.06 -3.89
N SER A 70 5.74 0.74 -3.81
CA SER A 70 5.18 -0.14 -4.85
C SER A 70 4.38 -1.26 -4.19
N VAL A 71 3.40 -1.82 -4.89
CA VAL A 71 2.66 -2.98 -4.38
C VAL A 71 3.54 -4.23 -4.44
N ASN A 72 3.53 -5.01 -3.37
CA ASN A 72 4.10 -6.36 -3.37
C ASN A 72 3.08 -7.33 -4.02
N ARG A 73 3.14 -7.47 -5.34
CA ARG A 73 2.16 -8.24 -6.12
C ARG A 73 2.13 -9.72 -5.74
N ASP A 74 3.28 -10.30 -5.38
CA ASP A 74 3.39 -11.68 -4.93
C ASP A 74 2.69 -11.91 -3.59
N SER A 75 2.78 -10.95 -2.67
CA SER A 75 2.07 -11.00 -1.40
C SER A 75 0.56 -10.90 -1.62
N ILE A 76 0.13 -9.93 -2.42
CA ILE A 76 -1.28 -9.73 -2.79
C ILE A 76 -1.88 -11.00 -3.41
N SER A 77 -1.21 -11.62 -4.39
CA SER A 77 -1.72 -12.80 -5.11
C SER A 77 -1.79 -14.07 -4.26
N LYS A 78 -1.00 -14.15 -3.18
CA LYS A 78 -1.07 -15.24 -2.19
C LYS A 78 -2.25 -15.11 -1.23
N ILE A 79 -2.82 -13.91 -1.10
CA ILE A 79 -3.85 -13.59 -0.09
C ILE A 79 -5.21 -13.39 -0.75
N LEU A 80 -5.25 -12.71 -1.91
CA LEU A 80 -6.48 -12.31 -2.59
C LEU A 80 -6.64 -13.10 -3.90
N THR A 81 -7.87 -13.52 -4.18
CA THR A 81 -8.20 -14.13 -5.47
C THR A 81 -8.15 -13.07 -6.57
N TYR A 82 -8.02 -13.54 -7.82
CA TYR A 82 -8.06 -12.66 -8.98
C TYR A 82 -9.33 -11.79 -9.02
N GLU A 83 -10.50 -12.35 -8.72
CA GLU A 83 -11.77 -11.59 -8.72
C GLU A 83 -11.77 -10.49 -7.67
N VAL A 84 -11.19 -10.74 -6.49
CA VAL A 84 -11.06 -9.73 -5.43
C VAL A 84 -10.08 -8.63 -5.84
N ILE A 85 -8.95 -9.00 -6.45
CA ILE A 85 -7.96 -8.05 -7.00
C ILE A 85 -8.62 -7.14 -8.04
N GLN A 86 -9.41 -7.71 -8.97
CA GLN A 86 -10.14 -6.93 -9.97
C GLN A 86 -11.10 -5.94 -9.31
N LYS A 87 -11.90 -6.37 -8.32
CA LYS A 87 -12.87 -5.49 -7.65
C LYS A 87 -12.24 -4.39 -6.80
N LEU A 88 -11.08 -4.65 -6.19
CA LEU A 88 -10.43 -3.70 -5.28
C LEU A 88 -9.53 -2.71 -6.02
N PHE A 89 -8.86 -3.12 -7.09
CA PHE A 89 -7.77 -2.35 -7.68
C PHE A 89 -7.97 -1.94 -9.14
N LEU A 90 -8.99 -2.48 -9.83
CA LEU A 90 -9.30 -2.20 -11.24
C LEU A 90 -10.74 -1.69 -11.39
#